data_AF-A0A6D2K0X1-F1
#
_entry.id   AF-A0A6D2K0X1-F1
#
_cell.length_a   1.000
_cell.length_b   1.000
_cell.length_c   1.000
_cell.angle_alpha   90.00
_cell.angle_beta   90.00
_cell.angle_gamma   90.00
#
_symmetry.space_group_name_H-M   'P 1'
#
loop_
_entity.id
_entity.type
_entity.pdbx_description
1 polymer ?
#
loop_
_entity_poly.entity_id
_entity_poly.type
_entity_poly.pdbx_seq_one_letter_code
_entity_poly.pdbx_strand_id
1 'polypeptide(L)'
;MSHTMKFLVPQARRILGRNTISRVRHAGTLTSPHRNNPLHLRIATALDQKTPVVQVLEQWREQGNQVKPSDLRCIIKKLQDSEQFSHALQISEWMSSHRVYTLFPEDVASRIQLMETVLGLKEAERFFETIPETMKDYTVYTTLLTLYTRSDKTLDKAEAVFEKMRELGFLLKPSPYNLMLSLYSPMRNQESVKQLLSEMEENSVEPDDLTSNYALSVYAAVTDIKAMEKFLSSNPRIKLEWGTCLDMAKAYLKTGSTEKSLAMLHRTELLVDSTSKKPAYEALMSEYGAVGEREDVYRIWELHKNTGQSNEGYRAVISSLLTLGDIEGAEVIYREWELGGLPFDARIPNTLISGYNEIGMERRQRT
;
A
#
# COMPACT_ATOMS: atom_id res chain seq x y z
N MET A 1 -10.83 10.87 -51.73
CA MET A 1 -9.96 10.00 -52.56
C MET A 1 -9.21 9.10 -51.58
N SER A 2 -9.56 7.83 -51.34
CA SER A 2 -9.70 6.67 -52.26
C SER A 2 -8.36 6.04 -52.66
N HIS A 3 -7.94 4.99 -51.92
CA HIS A 3 -7.51 3.66 -52.39
C HIS A 3 -7.00 2.87 -51.14
N THR A 4 -7.43 1.67 -50.72
CA THR A 4 -7.57 0.32 -51.35
C THR A 4 -6.25 -0.22 -51.93
N MET A 5 -5.81 -1.48 -51.74
CA MET A 5 -6.32 -2.64 -50.98
C MET A 5 -5.20 -3.73 -50.87
N LYS A 6 -5.30 -4.64 -49.88
CA LYS A 6 -4.94 -6.09 -49.88
C LYS A 6 -3.69 -6.62 -50.64
N PHE A 7 -2.96 -7.54 -49.99
CA PHE A 7 -2.85 -8.99 -50.34
C PHE A 7 -2.40 -9.74 -49.05
N LEU A 8 -2.97 -10.82 -48.50
CA LEU A 8 -3.52 -12.13 -48.93
C LEU A 8 -2.51 -13.31 -48.94
N VAL A 9 -2.99 -14.43 -48.38
CA VAL A 9 -2.30 -15.68 -47.98
C VAL A 9 -2.19 -16.70 -49.13
N PRO A 10 -1.21 -17.62 -49.08
CA PRO A 10 -1.44 -19.03 -49.45
C PRO A 10 -0.83 -20.02 -48.41
N GLN A 11 -1.17 -21.30 -48.28
CA GLN A 11 -2.22 -22.23 -48.77
C GLN A 11 -2.18 -23.45 -47.79
N ALA A 12 -3.22 -24.22 -47.40
CA ALA A 12 -4.44 -24.77 -48.02
C ALA A 12 -4.34 -26.28 -48.33
N ARG A 13 -5.55 -26.93 -48.30
CA ARG A 13 -5.90 -28.34 -48.63
C ARG A 13 -5.65 -29.31 -47.44
N ARG A 14 -6.38 -30.42 -47.20
CA ARG A 14 -7.55 -31.11 -47.84
C ARG A 14 -8.19 -32.06 -46.76
N ILE A 15 -9.33 -32.78 -46.90
CA ILE A 15 -10.25 -33.04 -48.02
C ILE A 15 -11.76 -32.93 -47.63
N LEU A 16 -12.56 -34.01 -47.67
CA LEU A 16 -14.03 -34.06 -47.54
C LEU A 16 -14.51 -35.43 -46.99
N GLY A 17 -15.68 -35.44 -46.33
CA GLY A 17 -16.55 -36.61 -46.15
C GLY A 17 -18.01 -36.14 -46.00
N ARG A 18 -18.96 -36.76 -46.72
CA ARG A 18 -20.38 -36.30 -46.81
C ARG A 18 -21.33 -37.51 -46.81
N ASN A 19 -22.62 -37.23 -46.55
CA ASN A 19 -23.78 -38.14 -46.51
C ASN A 19 -23.99 -38.81 -45.13
N THR A 20 -25.22 -39.05 -44.64
CA THR A 20 -26.54 -38.99 -45.31
C THR A 20 -27.65 -38.53 -44.34
N ILE A 21 -28.75 -37.98 -44.87
CA ILE A 21 -29.94 -37.59 -44.10
C ILE A 21 -30.86 -38.81 -43.87
N SER A 22 -31.37 -38.98 -42.65
CA SER A 22 -32.68 -39.60 -42.40
C SER A 22 -33.51 -38.66 -41.49
N ARG A 23 -34.84 -38.84 -41.48
CA ARG A 23 -35.82 -37.78 -41.17
C ARG A 23 -36.79 -38.22 -40.05
N VAL A 24 -37.27 -37.24 -39.25
CA VAL A 24 -38.67 -37.16 -38.71
C VAL A 24 -38.98 -38.15 -37.55
N ARG A 25 -39.50 -37.80 -36.34
CA ARG A 25 -40.34 -36.67 -35.82
C ARG A 25 -39.91 -36.15 -34.43
N HIS A 26 -40.48 -35.00 -34.02
CA HIS A 26 -40.33 -34.36 -32.71
C HIS A 26 -41.21 -34.96 -31.60
N ALA A 27 -40.76 -34.83 -30.35
CA ALA A 27 -41.58 -34.49 -29.18
C ALA A 27 -40.71 -33.73 -28.15
N GLY A 28 -41.20 -32.61 -27.65
CA GLY A 28 -40.36 -31.54 -27.08
C GLY A 28 -39.69 -31.79 -25.72
N THR A 29 -38.53 -31.16 -25.55
CA THR A 29 -38.28 -30.32 -24.37
C THR A 29 -37.28 -29.22 -24.74
N LEU A 30 -37.68 -27.95 -24.63
CA LEU A 30 -36.76 -26.81 -24.73
C LEU A 30 -35.93 -26.74 -23.44
N THR A 31 -34.79 -27.43 -23.43
CA THR A 31 -33.80 -27.24 -22.36
C THR A 31 -33.05 -25.93 -22.61
N SER A 32 -33.36 -24.92 -21.79
CA SER A 32 -32.62 -23.64 -21.78
C SER A 32 -31.11 -23.91 -21.66
N PRO A 33 -30.27 -23.28 -22.51
CA PRO A 33 -28.82 -23.57 -22.57
C PRO A 33 -28.09 -23.24 -21.27
N HIS A 34 -28.71 -22.49 -20.34
CA HIS A 34 -28.11 -22.12 -19.07
C HIS A 34 -28.12 -23.24 -18.02
N ARG A 35 -28.99 -24.27 -18.13
CA ARG A 35 -29.27 -25.22 -17.03
C ARG A 35 -28.04 -25.93 -16.44
N ASN A 36 -26.96 -26.11 -17.21
CA ASN A 36 -25.75 -26.83 -16.76
C ASN A 36 -24.54 -25.92 -16.45
N ASN A 37 -24.61 -24.60 -16.67
CA ASN A 37 -23.47 -23.72 -16.38
C ASN A 37 -23.38 -23.46 -14.86
N PRO A 38 -22.23 -23.69 -14.19
CA PRO A 38 -22.09 -23.46 -12.76
C PRO A 38 -22.23 -21.97 -12.39
N LEU A 39 -22.66 -21.68 -11.16
CA LEU A 39 -23.00 -20.32 -10.72
C LEU A 39 -21.87 -19.29 -10.98
N HIS A 40 -20.62 -19.64 -10.69
CA HIS A 40 -19.47 -18.75 -10.93
C HIS A 40 -19.32 -18.35 -12.41
N LEU A 41 -19.64 -19.25 -13.35
CA LEU A 41 -19.55 -18.99 -14.79
C LEU A 41 -20.72 -18.11 -15.27
N ARG A 42 -21.91 -18.30 -14.70
CA ARG A 42 -23.05 -17.40 -14.96
C ARG A 42 -22.80 -16.00 -14.41
N ILE A 43 -22.19 -15.89 -13.24
CA ILE A 43 -21.79 -14.60 -12.67
C ILE A 43 -20.73 -13.95 -13.57
N ALA A 44 -19.66 -14.66 -13.95
CA ALA A 44 -18.66 -14.14 -14.90
C ALA A 44 -19.31 -13.63 -16.22
N THR A 45 -20.21 -14.43 -16.81
CA THR A 45 -20.95 -14.03 -18.03
C THR A 45 -21.80 -12.77 -17.81
N ALA A 46 -22.36 -12.58 -16.62
CA ALA A 46 -23.16 -11.41 -16.28
C ALA A 46 -22.31 -10.15 -16.03
N LEU A 47 -21.11 -10.30 -15.48
CA LEU A 47 -20.13 -9.20 -15.36
C LEU A 47 -19.73 -8.69 -16.75
N ASP A 48 -19.40 -9.61 -17.68
CA ASP A 48 -19.11 -9.29 -19.09
C ASP A 48 -20.28 -8.58 -19.78
N GLN A 49 -21.51 -8.93 -19.42
CA GLN A 49 -22.76 -8.37 -19.99
C GLN A 49 -23.30 -7.16 -19.22
N LYS A 50 -22.63 -6.70 -18.16
CA LYS A 50 -23.09 -5.64 -17.23
C LYS A 50 -24.50 -5.88 -16.65
N THR A 51 -24.89 -7.14 -16.50
CA THR A 51 -26.18 -7.55 -15.91
C THR A 51 -26.06 -7.54 -14.38
N PRO A 52 -27.02 -6.97 -13.62
CA PRO A 52 -26.96 -6.96 -12.16
C PRO A 52 -26.85 -8.37 -11.59
N VAL A 53 -25.80 -8.64 -10.80
CA VAL A 53 -25.49 -10.00 -10.32
C VAL A 53 -26.61 -10.57 -9.44
N VAL A 54 -27.35 -9.68 -8.75
CA VAL A 54 -28.57 -10.02 -8.00
C VAL A 54 -29.59 -10.81 -8.84
N GLN A 55 -29.85 -10.39 -10.08
CA GLN A 55 -30.82 -11.07 -10.95
C GLN A 55 -30.37 -12.50 -11.30
N VAL A 56 -29.06 -12.71 -11.43
CA VAL A 56 -28.47 -14.04 -11.70
C VAL A 56 -28.61 -14.96 -10.48
N LEU A 57 -28.44 -14.41 -9.27
CA LEU A 57 -28.61 -15.14 -8.02
C LEU A 57 -30.08 -15.53 -7.79
N GLU A 58 -31.02 -14.63 -8.09
CA GLU A 58 -32.45 -14.91 -8.00
C GLU A 58 -32.89 -15.98 -9.01
N GLN A 59 -32.52 -15.84 -10.29
CA GLN A 59 -32.80 -16.85 -11.32
C GLN A 59 -32.16 -18.21 -11.00
N TRP A 60 -30.97 -18.23 -10.37
CA TRP A 60 -30.33 -19.47 -9.94
C TRP A 60 -31.13 -20.20 -8.86
N ARG A 61 -31.66 -19.43 -7.89
CA ARG A 61 -32.53 -19.94 -6.82
C ARG A 61 -33.90 -20.40 -7.33
N GLU A 62 -34.52 -19.65 -8.23
CA GLU A 62 -35.80 -20.01 -8.87
C GLU A 62 -35.71 -21.33 -9.65
N GLN A 63 -34.53 -21.66 -10.17
CA GLN A 63 -34.26 -22.95 -10.81
C GLN A 63 -34.11 -24.11 -9.81
N GLY A 64 -34.36 -23.89 -8.51
CA GLY A 64 -34.29 -24.89 -7.44
C GLY A 64 -32.87 -25.20 -6.94
N ASN A 65 -31.86 -24.47 -7.41
CA ASN A 65 -30.48 -24.71 -7.01
C ASN A 65 -30.17 -24.05 -5.66
N GLN A 66 -29.47 -24.76 -4.79
CA GLN A 66 -28.93 -24.18 -3.57
C GLN A 66 -27.75 -23.25 -3.91
N VAL A 67 -27.71 -22.10 -3.22
CA VAL A 67 -26.55 -21.20 -3.18
C VAL A 67 -25.94 -21.34 -1.80
N LYS A 68 -24.69 -21.80 -1.69
CA LYS A 68 -24.03 -21.91 -0.39
C LYS A 68 -23.41 -20.56 -0.01
N PRO A 69 -23.51 -20.11 1.26
CA PRO A 69 -22.86 -18.87 1.68
C PRO A 69 -21.31 -18.93 1.55
N SER A 70 -20.69 -20.12 1.63
CA SER A 70 -19.27 -20.33 1.29
C SER A 70 -18.92 -19.90 -0.13
N ASP A 71 -19.81 -20.20 -1.08
CA ASP A 71 -19.58 -19.97 -2.50
C ASP A 71 -19.72 -18.48 -2.81
N LEU A 72 -20.70 -17.82 -2.17
CA LEU A 72 -20.88 -16.36 -2.24
C LEU A 72 -19.69 -15.60 -1.64
N ARG A 73 -19.18 -16.01 -0.47
CA ARG A 73 -17.95 -15.43 0.12
C ARG A 73 -16.75 -15.56 -0.82
N CYS A 74 -16.60 -16.73 -1.47
CA CYS A 74 -15.56 -16.95 -2.48
C CYS A 74 -15.74 -16.05 -3.72
N ILE A 75 -16.97 -15.82 -4.17
CA ILE A 75 -17.28 -14.91 -5.28
C ILE A 75 -17.01 -13.45 -4.89
N ILE A 76 -17.47 -12.99 -3.71
CA ILE A 76 -17.20 -11.65 -3.17
C ILE A 76 -15.69 -11.40 -3.13
N LYS A 77 -14.91 -12.34 -2.57
CA LYS A 77 -13.45 -12.22 -2.53
C LYS A 77 -12.84 -12.10 -3.93
N LYS A 78 -13.21 -12.96 -4.88
CA LYS A 78 -12.71 -12.88 -6.26
C LYS A 78 -13.06 -11.57 -6.96
N LEU A 79 -14.22 -10.98 -6.65
CA LEU A 79 -14.63 -9.68 -7.16
C LEU A 79 -13.81 -8.55 -6.53
N GLN A 80 -13.50 -8.61 -5.23
CA GLN A 80 -12.56 -7.68 -4.58
C GLN A 80 -11.15 -7.80 -5.17
N ASP A 81 -10.64 -9.03 -5.35
CA ASP A 81 -9.34 -9.32 -6.00
C ASP A 81 -9.29 -8.82 -7.46
N SER A 82 -10.45 -8.55 -8.08
CA SER A 82 -10.59 -8.04 -9.45
C SER A 82 -11.06 -6.58 -9.51
N GLU A 83 -11.05 -5.86 -8.38
CA GLU A 83 -11.51 -4.45 -8.23
C GLU A 83 -12.99 -4.20 -8.57
N GLN A 84 -13.82 -5.24 -8.65
CA GLN A 84 -15.25 -5.17 -8.97
C GLN A 84 -16.13 -4.94 -7.73
N PHE A 85 -15.77 -3.93 -6.94
CA PHE A 85 -16.35 -3.68 -5.61
C PHE A 85 -17.87 -3.45 -5.62
N SER A 86 -18.42 -2.82 -6.67
CA SER A 86 -19.87 -2.59 -6.80
C SER A 86 -20.67 -3.89 -6.92
N HIS A 87 -20.18 -4.87 -7.68
CA HIS A 87 -20.79 -6.19 -7.79
C HIS A 87 -20.60 -7.00 -6.50
N ALA A 88 -19.43 -6.90 -5.85
CA ALA A 88 -19.20 -7.52 -4.54
C ALA A 88 -20.17 -6.98 -3.47
N LEU A 89 -20.40 -5.66 -3.45
CA LEU A 89 -21.37 -5.02 -2.55
C LEU A 89 -22.80 -5.53 -2.80
N GLN A 90 -23.25 -5.57 -4.05
CA GLN A 90 -24.58 -6.10 -4.42
C GLN A 90 -24.81 -7.54 -3.91
N ILE A 91 -23.82 -8.43 -4.04
CA ILE A 91 -23.92 -9.81 -3.53
C ILE A 91 -23.96 -9.80 -2.00
N SER A 92 -23.14 -8.97 -1.36
CA SER A 92 -23.11 -8.83 0.10
C SER A 92 -24.45 -8.32 0.66
N GLU A 93 -25.05 -7.30 0.06
CA GLU A 93 -26.38 -6.78 0.42
C GLU A 93 -27.46 -7.85 0.23
N TRP A 94 -27.41 -8.59 -0.88
CA TRP A 94 -28.34 -9.70 -1.16
C TRP A 94 -28.23 -10.83 -0.14
N MET A 95 -27.03 -11.14 0.37
CA MET A 95 -26.87 -12.08 1.49
C MET A 95 -27.57 -11.58 2.76
N SER A 96 -27.59 -10.28 3.01
CA SER A 96 -28.25 -9.68 4.18
C SER A 96 -29.77 -9.62 4.09
N SER A 97 -30.34 -9.40 2.90
CA SER A 97 -31.80 -9.38 2.72
C SER A 97 -32.45 -10.77 2.87
N HIS A 98 -31.65 -11.84 2.72
CA HIS A 98 -32.12 -13.22 2.77
C HIS A 98 -31.77 -13.90 4.10
N ARG A 99 -32.71 -13.87 5.06
CA ARG A 99 -32.62 -14.47 6.41
C ARG A 99 -32.27 -15.97 6.48
N VAL A 100 -32.14 -16.65 5.35
CA VAL A 100 -31.69 -18.05 5.24
C VAL A 100 -30.16 -18.15 5.42
N TYR A 101 -29.42 -17.06 5.22
CA TYR A 101 -27.97 -17.03 5.38
C TYR A 101 -27.55 -16.58 6.78
N THR A 102 -26.81 -17.44 7.49
CA THR A 102 -26.06 -17.04 8.68
C THR A 102 -24.89 -16.15 8.26
N LEU A 103 -24.97 -14.88 8.64
CA LEU A 103 -23.87 -13.92 8.55
C LEU A 103 -22.96 -14.08 9.77
N PHE A 104 -21.67 -13.92 9.57
CA PHE A 104 -20.68 -13.80 10.63
C PHE A 104 -20.11 -12.37 10.66
N PRO A 105 -19.43 -11.94 11.74
CA PRO A 105 -18.84 -10.61 11.80
C PRO A 105 -17.87 -10.31 10.66
N GLU A 106 -17.20 -11.32 10.11
CA GLU A 106 -16.34 -11.19 8.92
C GLU A 106 -17.11 -10.78 7.65
N ASP A 107 -18.35 -11.25 7.48
CA ASP A 107 -19.22 -10.81 6.37
C ASP A 107 -19.61 -9.33 6.52
N VAL A 108 -19.83 -8.91 7.78
CA VAL A 108 -20.21 -7.54 8.13
C VAL A 108 -19.01 -6.59 7.96
N ALA A 109 -17.83 -6.99 8.40
CA ALA A 109 -16.56 -6.29 8.18
C ALA A 109 -16.26 -6.14 6.68
N SER A 110 -16.39 -7.21 5.90
CA SER A 110 -16.27 -7.17 4.43
C SER A 110 -17.26 -6.18 3.82
N ARG A 111 -18.51 -6.13 4.29
CA ARG A 111 -19.50 -5.15 3.82
C ARG A 111 -19.14 -3.70 4.18
N ILE A 112 -18.63 -3.43 5.38
CA ILE A 112 -18.15 -2.09 5.77
C ILE A 112 -17.08 -1.59 4.78
N GLN A 113 -16.09 -2.43 4.46
CA GLN A 113 -15.04 -2.09 3.49
C GLN A 113 -15.62 -1.84 2.09
N LEU A 114 -16.51 -2.71 1.61
CA LEU A 114 -17.17 -2.56 0.32
C LEU A 114 -18.02 -1.28 0.23
N MET A 115 -18.74 -0.92 1.29
CA MET A 115 -19.52 0.32 1.35
C MET A 115 -18.62 1.55 1.37
N GLU A 116 -17.50 1.53 2.11
CA GLU A 116 -16.55 2.65 2.11
C GLU A 116 -15.91 2.85 0.73
N THR A 117 -15.51 1.76 0.06
CA THR A 117 -14.88 1.80 -1.27
C THR A 117 -15.86 2.22 -2.39
N VAL A 118 -17.13 1.81 -2.33
CA VAL A 118 -18.13 2.07 -3.40
C VAL A 118 -18.95 3.34 -3.17
N LEU A 119 -19.28 3.65 -1.92
CA LEU A 119 -20.23 4.71 -1.54
C LEU A 119 -19.59 5.81 -0.66
N GLY A 120 -18.37 5.58 -0.17
CA GLY A 120 -17.64 6.51 0.69
C GLY A 120 -17.87 6.27 2.19
N LEU A 121 -16.93 6.76 2.99
CA LEU A 121 -16.86 6.54 4.45
C LEU A 121 -18.19 6.84 5.19
N LYS A 122 -18.90 7.91 4.82
CA LYS A 122 -20.17 8.30 5.47
C LYS A 122 -21.29 7.25 5.36
N GLU A 123 -21.30 6.48 4.27
CA GLU A 123 -22.30 5.42 4.07
C GLU A 123 -21.90 4.14 4.84
N ALA A 124 -20.59 3.87 4.95
CA ALA A 124 -20.07 2.81 5.82
C ALA A 124 -20.30 3.11 7.31
N GLU A 125 -20.16 4.37 7.73
CA GLU A 125 -20.50 4.85 9.08
C GLU A 125 -21.99 4.61 9.39
N ARG A 126 -22.90 5.06 8.50
CA ARG A 126 -24.34 4.83 8.67
C ARG A 126 -24.68 3.35 8.69
N PHE A 127 -24.04 2.53 7.86
CA PHE A 127 -24.22 1.08 7.94
C PHE A 127 -23.75 0.52 9.30
N PHE A 128 -22.60 0.97 9.80
CA PHE A 128 -22.08 0.53 11.10
C PHE A 128 -23.05 0.80 12.26
N GLU A 129 -23.72 1.96 12.25
CA GLU A 129 -24.78 2.30 13.22
C GLU A 129 -25.96 1.30 13.19
N THR A 130 -26.29 0.71 12.03
CA THR A 130 -27.38 -0.27 11.90
C THR A 130 -27.02 -1.69 12.33
N ILE A 131 -25.73 -2.00 12.55
CA ILE A 131 -25.29 -3.34 12.97
C ILE A 131 -25.71 -3.58 14.44
N PRO A 132 -26.33 -4.73 14.77
CA PRO A 132 -26.59 -5.10 16.16
C PRO A 132 -25.28 -5.25 16.96
N GLU A 133 -25.24 -4.79 18.22
CA GLU A 133 -24.03 -4.86 19.07
C GLU A 133 -23.44 -6.29 19.16
N THR A 134 -24.29 -7.32 19.16
CA THR A 134 -23.87 -8.74 19.16
C THR A 134 -23.07 -9.17 17.91
N MET A 135 -23.09 -8.38 16.85
CA MET A 135 -22.32 -8.59 15.61
C MET A 135 -21.11 -7.66 15.49
N LYS A 136 -20.95 -6.67 16.39
CA LYS A 136 -19.81 -5.75 16.43
C LYS A 136 -18.67 -6.37 17.24
N ASP A 137 -18.07 -7.42 16.71
CA ASP A 137 -16.93 -8.09 17.34
C ASP A 137 -15.60 -7.32 17.15
N TYR A 138 -14.51 -7.91 17.64
CA TYR A 138 -13.14 -7.47 17.38
C TYR A 138 -12.89 -7.17 15.89
N THR A 139 -13.34 -8.03 14.98
CA THR A 139 -13.10 -7.92 13.54
C THR A 139 -13.79 -6.70 12.92
N VAL A 140 -15.05 -6.46 13.31
CA VAL A 140 -15.86 -5.33 12.86
C VAL A 140 -15.31 -4.00 13.40
N TYR A 141 -14.94 -3.94 14.69
CA TYR A 141 -14.31 -2.75 15.25
C TYR A 141 -12.91 -2.47 14.67
N THR A 142 -12.06 -3.49 14.53
CA THR A 142 -10.73 -3.35 13.89
C THR A 142 -10.87 -2.85 12.45
N THR A 143 -11.92 -3.30 11.74
CA THR A 143 -12.21 -2.84 10.37
C THR A 143 -12.58 -1.35 10.36
N LEU A 144 -13.47 -0.91 11.24
CA LEU A 144 -13.83 0.52 11.33
C LEU A 144 -12.62 1.37 11.72
N LEU A 145 -11.80 0.92 12.68
CA LEU A 145 -10.55 1.57 13.06
C LEU A 145 -9.61 1.71 11.87
N THR A 146 -9.44 0.64 11.08
CA THR A 146 -8.62 0.64 9.85
C THR A 146 -9.08 1.66 8.81
N LEU A 147 -10.38 2.00 8.77
CA LEU A 147 -10.87 3.06 7.89
C LEU A 147 -10.49 4.45 8.42
N TYR A 148 -10.60 4.68 9.74
CA TYR A 148 -10.31 5.97 10.35
C TYR A 148 -8.81 6.28 10.47
N THR A 149 -7.93 5.28 10.58
CA THR A 149 -6.48 5.52 10.65
C THR A 149 -5.82 5.84 9.30
N ARG A 150 -6.59 5.86 8.20
CA ARG A 150 -6.12 6.28 6.86
C ARG A 150 -5.86 7.79 6.72
N SER A 151 -6.39 8.62 7.63
CA SER A 151 -6.18 10.07 7.60
C SER A 151 -6.27 10.68 9.00
N ASP A 152 -5.36 11.62 9.25
CA ASP A 152 -5.40 12.62 10.32
C ASP A 152 -6.77 13.29 10.53
N LYS A 153 -7.53 13.53 9.46
CA LYS A 153 -8.88 14.14 9.50
C LYS A 153 -9.93 13.31 10.25
N THR A 154 -9.64 12.03 10.51
CA THR A 154 -10.51 11.11 11.24
C THR A 154 -9.91 10.69 12.59
N LEU A 155 -8.93 11.43 13.11
CA LEU A 155 -8.29 11.17 14.40
C LEU A 155 -9.29 11.00 15.55
N ASP A 156 -10.15 11.99 15.79
CA ASP A 156 -11.18 11.93 16.86
C ASP A 156 -12.06 10.66 16.76
N LYS A 157 -12.32 10.19 15.53
CA LYS A 157 -13.12 8.97 15.29
C LYS A 157 -12.31 7.70 15.52
N ALA A 158 -11.02 7.70 15.15
CA ALA A 158 -10.10 6.60 15.45
C ALA A 158 -9.92 6.43 16.96
N GLU A 159 -9.68 7.52 17.68
CA GLU A 159 -9.58 7.56 19.14
C GLU A 159 -10.87 7.07 19.81
N ALA A 160 -12.04 7.56 19.39
CA ALA A 160 -13.33 7.10 19.93
C ALA A 160 -13.60 5.61 19.67
N VAL A 161 -13.19 5.07 18.52
CA VAL A 161 -13.28 3.63 18.24
C VAL A 161 -12.28 2.83 19.08
N PHE A 162 -11.06 3.32 19.25
CA PHE A 162 -10.04 2.66 20.05
C PHE A 162 -10.43 2.61 21.54
N GLU A 163 -10.96 3.71 22.07
CA GLU A 163 -11.59 3.76 23.41
C GLU A 163 -12.72 2.72 23.51
N LYS A 164 -13.59 2.63 22.48
CA LYS A 164 -14.66 1.62 22.51
C LYS A 164 -14.13 0.19 22.48
N MET A 165 -13.01 -0.06 21.79
CA MET A 165 -12.32 -1.35 21.83
C MET A 165 -11.69 -1.62 23.20
N ARG A 166 -11.21 -0.60 23.92
CA ARG A 166 -10.75 -0.71 25.31
C ARG A 166 -11.87 -1.14 26.25
N GLU A 167 -13.00 -0.44 26.23
CA GLU A 167 -14.19 -0.77 27.04
C GLU A 167 -14.67 -2.22 26.82
N LEU A 168 -14.54 -2.74 25.60
CA LEU A 168 -14.98 -4.10 25.22
C LEU A 168 -13.91 -5.18 25.45
N GLY A 169 -12.71 -4.81 25.95
CA GLY A 169 -11.61 -5.77 26.17
C GLY A 169 -11.00 -6.33 24.88
N PHE A 170 -11.08 -5.58 23.77
CA PHE A 170 -10.59 -6.01 22.45
C PHE A 170 -9.10 -5.70 22.20
N LEU A 171 -8.41 -5.04 23.13
CA LEU A 171 -7.02 -4.60 23.01
C LEU A 171 -5.98 -5.66 23.44
N LEU A 172 -6.25 -6.94 23.14
CA LEU A 172 -5.42 -8.11 23.49
C LEU A 172 -4.52 -8.61 22.34
N LYS A 173 -4.27 -7.77 21.33
CA LYS A 173 -3.46 -8.08 20.14
C LYS A 173 -2.70 -6.82 19.69
N PRO A 174 -1.56 -6.92 18.99
CA PRO A 174 -0.84 -5.74 18.49
C PRO A 174 -1.62 -4.92 17.44
N SER A 175 -2.53 -5.54 16.68
CA SER A 175 -3.16 -4.93 15.50
C SER A 175 -3.89 -3.59 15.77
N PRO A 176 -4.73 -3.41 16.81
CA PRO A 176 -5.37 -2.13 17.08
C PRO A 176 -4.36 -1.03 17.47
N TYR A 177 -3.32 -1.39 18.24
CA TYR A 177 -2.23 -0.45 18.58
C TYR A 177 -1.45 -0.04 17.34
N ASN A 178 -1.10 -1.00 16.47
CA ASN A 178 -0.41 -0.72 15.21
C ASN A 178 -1.20 0.23 14.30
N LEU A 179 -2.54 0.10 14.27
CA LEU A 179 -3.40 1.05 13.57
C LEU A 179 -3.28 2.47 14.17
N MET A 180 -3.37 2.63 15.49
CA MET A 180 -3.21 3.95 16.12
C MET A 180 -1.78 4.51 15.98
N LEU A 181 -0.76 3.68 16.11
CA LEU A 181 0.65 4.05 15.88
C LEU A 181 0.88 4.52 14.44
N SER A 182 0.27 3.87 13.45
CA SER A 182 0.34 4.30 12.04
C SER A 182 -0.25 5.70 11.81
N LEU A 183 -1.25 6.10 12.62
CA LEU A 183 -1.87 7.42 12.55
C LEU A 183 -1.03 8.49 13.28
N TYR A 184 -0.50 8.17 14.46
CA TYR A 184 0.32 9.10 15.26
C TYR A 184 1.75 9.27 14.75
N SER A 185 2.31 8.28 14.05
CA SER A 185 3.71 8.29 13.63
C SER A 185 4.06 9.45 12.67
N PRO A 186 3.29 9.71 11.59
CA PRO A 186 3.47 10.90 10.75
C PRO A 186 3.32 12.22 11.49
N MET A 187 2.48 12.27 12.53
CA MET A 187 2.27 13.43 13.40
C MET A 187 3.43 13.67 14.38
N ARG A 188 4.36 12.71 14.51
CA ARG A 188 5.46 12.69 15.49
C ARG A 188 4.97 12.83 16.94
N ASN A 189 3.75 12.36 17.23
CA ASN A 189 3.15 12.47 18.56
C ASN A 189 3.79 11.44 19.51
N GLN A 190 4.90 11.83 20.14
CA GLN A 190 5.66 10.98 21.03
C GLN A 190 4.89 10.58 22.30
N GLU A 191 4.02 11.47 22.79
CA GLU A 191 3.23 11.27 24.02
C GLU A 191 2.26 10.10 23.83
N SER A 192 1.45 10.14 22.76
CA SER A 192 0.51 9.06 22.44
C SER A 192 1.21 7.74 22.10
N VAL A 193 2.38 7.77 21.45
CA VAL A 193 3.19 6.55 21.23
C VAL A 193 3.65 5.93 22.56
N LYS A 194 4.13 6.74 23.51
CA LYS A 194 4.54 6.27 24.84
C LYS A 194 3.35 5.70 25.62
N GLN A 195 2.18 6.34 25.55
CA GLN A 195 0.95 5.87 26.19
C GLN A 195 0.49 4.52 25.62
N LEU A 196 0.42 4.37 24.28
CA LEU A 196 0.05 3.10 23.64
C LEU A 196 1.02 1.96 23.98
N LEU A 197 2.32 2.22 24.06
CA LEU A 197 3.31 1.21 24.45
C LEU A 197 3.17 0.79 25.93
N SER A 198 2.83 1.72 26.84
CA SER A 198 2.49 1.38 28.24
C SER A 198 1.24 0.52 28.31
N GLU A 199 0.19 0.91 27.58
CA GLU A 199 -1.07 0.17 27.53
C GLU A 199 -0.90 -1.25 26.94
N MET A 200 0.01 -1.43 25.97
CA MET A 200 0.40 -2.76 25.48
C MET A 200 1.06 -3.60 26.58
N GLU A 201 2.00 -3.05 27.35
CA GLU A 201 2.66 -3.74 28.46
C GLU A 201 1.65 -4.12 29.57
N GLU A 202 0.77 -3.19 29.93
CA GLU A 202 -0.31 -3.40 30.91
C GLU A 202 -1.30 -4.51 30.46
N ASN A 203 -1.64 -4.56 29.18
CA ASN A 203 -2.47 -5.62 28.59
C ASN A 203 -1.70 -6.91 28.23
N SER A 204 -0.41 -7.02 28.59
CA SER A 204 0.46 -8.16 28.28
C SER A 204 0.57 -8.49 26.79
N VAL A 205 0.56 -7.45 25.93
CA VAL A 205 0.73 -7.53 24.48
C VAL A 205 2.16 -7.14 24.12
N GLU A 206 2.96 -8.08 23.63
CA GLU A 206 4.32 -7.77 23.16
C GLU A 206 4.29 -6.91 21.87
N PRO A 207 5.14 -5.87 21.76
CA PRO A 207 5.37 -5.15 20.50
C PRO A 207 5.83 -6.06 19.37
N ASP A 208 5.21 -5.95 18.20
CA ASP A 208 5.65 -6.68 17.00
C ASP A 208 6.61 -5.83 16.14
N ASP A 209 7.04 -6.39 15.01
CA ASP A 209 7.93 -5.70 14.05
C ASP A 209 7.31 -4.34 13.62
N LEU A 210 6.00 -4.25 13.38
CA LEU A 210 5.33 -3.00 12.99
C LEU A 210 5.22 -2.01 14.15
N THR A 211 4.81 -2.45 15.33
CA THR A 211 4.77 -1.63 16.57
C THR A 211 6.11 -0.94 16.77
N SER A 212 7.18 -1.72 16.60
CA SER A 212 8.55 -1.31 16.82
C SER A 212 9.05 -0.29 15.79
N ASN A 213 8.76 -0.50 14.51
CA ASN A 213 9.18 0.42 13.46
C ASN A 213 8.48 1.79 13.59
N TYR A 214 7.19 1.84 13.96
CA TYR A 214 6.48 3.10 14.25
C TYR A 214 7.01 3.81 15.49
N ALA A 215 7.29 3.09 16.58
CA ALA A 215 7.83 3.68 17.80
C ALA A 215 9.22 4.30 17.58
N LEU A 216 10.09 3.56 16.89
CA LEU A 216 11.45 4.00 16.59
C LEU A 216 11.49 5.16 15.59
N SER A 217 10.63 5.20 14.57
CA SER A 217 10.56 6.35 13.65
C SER A 217 10.15 7.63 14.37
N VAL A 218 9.20 7.56 15.31
CA VAL A 218 8.80 8.73 16.12
C VAL A 218 9.92 9.18 17.05
N TYR A 219 10.55 8.27 17.78
CA TYR A 219 11.68 8.60 18.66
C TYR A 219 12.87 9.21 17.88
N ALA A 220 13.16 8.68 16.70
CA ALA A 220 14.16 9.25 15.81
C ALA A 220 13.76 10.64 15.27
N ALA A 221 12.50 10.81 14.85
CA ALA A 221 11.99 12.07 14.31
C ALA A 221 11.99 13.23 15.33
N VAL A 222 11.83 12.94 16.63
CA VAL A 222 11.97 13.90 17.73
C VAL A 222 13.36 13.89 18.39
N THR A 223 14.28 13.04 17.91
CA THR A 223 15.66 12.88 18.41
C THR A 223 15.77 12.44 19.88
N ASP A 224 14.79 11.66 20.39
CA ASP A 224 14.86 11.03 21.72
C ASP A 224 15.70 9.75 21.67
N ILE A 225 17.02 9.93 21.59
CA ILE A 225 18.00 8.84 21.52
C ILE A 225 17.88 7.90 22.73
N LYS A 226 17.53 8.44 23.91
CA LYS A 226 17.39 7.63 25.14
C LYS A 226 16.21 6.67 25.04
N ALA A 227 15.05 7.12 24.57
CA ALA A 227 13.90 6.25 24.33
C ALA A 227 14.20 5.22 23.22
N MET A 228 14.86 5.65 22.14
CA MET A 228 15.25 4.80 21.02
C MET A 228 16.20 3.66 21.46
N GLU A 229 17.28 3.96 22.17
CA GLU A 229 18.24 2.97 22.65
C GLU A 229 17.65 2.04 23.73
N LYS A 230 16.82 2.58 24.64
CA LYS A 230 16.07 1.77 25.61
C LYS A 230 15.16 0.77 24.89
N PHE A 231 14.40 1.22 23.90
CA PHE A 231 13.45 0.39 23.16
C PHE A 231 14.14 -0.73 22.38
N LEU A 232 15.26 -0.43 21.70
CA LEU A 232 16.08 -1.43 21.00
C LEU A 232 16.67 -2.47 21.97
N SER A 233 17.17 -2.02 23.13
CA SER A 233 17.76 -2.90 24.13
C SER A 233 16.74 -3.85 24.76
N SER A 234 15.50 -3.38 24.95
CA SER A 234 14.38 -4.19 25.43
C SER A 234 13.89 -5.21 24.39
N ASN A 235 14.08 -4.93 23.10
CA ASN A 235 13.50 -5.72 22.00
C ASN A 235 14.56 -6.15 20.97
N PRO A 236 15.57 -6.95 21.35
CA PRO A 236 16.76 -7.21 20.53
C PRO A 236 16.52 -8.05 19.25
N ARG A 237 15.30 -8.55 19.04
CA ARG A 237 14.93 -9.44 17.91
C ARG A 237 14.10 -8.75 16.81
N ILE A 238 13.80 -7.45 16.92
CA ILE A 238 13.01 -6.70 15.94
C ILE A 238 13.65 -6.75 14.54
N LYS A 239 12.82 -6.98 13.53
CA LYS A 239 13.15 -6.69 12.13
C LYS A 239 12.86 -5.23 11.85
N LEU A 240 13.92 -4.43 11.84
CA LEU A 240 13.83 -3.03 11.40
C LEU A 240 13.60 -2.96 9.90
N GLU A 241 12.79 -2.00 9.47
CA GLU A 241 12.64 -1.59 8.08
C GLU A 241 13.77 -0.62 7.69
N TRP A 242 14.05 -0.50 6.39
CA TRP A 242 15.10 0.40 5.89
C TRP A 242 14.80 1.87 6.23
N GLY A 243 13.53 2.29 6.15
CA GLY A 243 13.10 3.64 6.49
C GLY A 243 13.35 3.99 7.96
N THR A 244 13.01 3.07 8.87
CA THR A 244 13.29 3.22 10.31
C THR A 244 14.80 3.31 10.57
N CYS A 245 15.63 2.47 9.94
CA CYS A 245 17.09 2.56 10.09
C CYS A 245 17.63 3.92 9.59
N LEU A 246 17.11 4.44 8.48
CA LEU A 246 17.47 5.74 7.94
C LEU A 246 17.07 6.89 8.89
N ASP A 247 15.87 6.86 9.46
CA ASP A 247 15.43 7.85 10.45
C ASP A 247 16.32 7.81 11.71
N MET A 248 16.65 6.61 12.20
CA MET A 248 17.58 6.42 13.32
C MET A 248 18.98 6.98 12.99
N ALA A 249 19.47 6.82 11.76
CA ALA A 249 20.75 7.37 11.33
C ALA A 249 20.75 8.91 11.38
N LYS A 250 19.69 9.56 10.87
CA LYS A 250 19.49 11.02 10.97
C LYS A 250 19.49 11.49 12.43
N ALA A 251 18.85 10.74 13.33
CA ALA A 251 18.77 11.07 14.75
C ALA A 251 20.15 10.98 15.43
N TYR A 252 20.90 9.90 15.21
CA TYR A 252 22.25 9.76 15.74
C TYR A 252 23.18 10.86 15.23
N LEU A 253 23.14 11.19 13.93
CA LEU A 253 23.95 12.26 13.35
C LEU A 253 23.68 13.62 14.00
N LYS A 254 22.41 13.99 14.20
CA LYS A 254 22.01 15.24 14.90
C LYS A 254 22.57 15.36 16.33
N THR A 255 22.84 14.23 16.98
CA THR A 255 23.45 14.19 18.32
C THR A 255 24.97 14.00 18.31
N GLY A 256 25.61 14.05 17.14
CA GLY A 256 27.06 13.87 16.99
C GLY A 256 27.55 12.42 17.11
N SER A 257 26.64 11.43 17.10
CA SER A 257 26.99 10.00 17.18
C SER A 257 27.27 9.40 15.80
N THR A 258 28.32 9.89 15.14
CA THR A 258 28.70 9.55 13.76
C THR A 258 28.81 8.04 13.52
N GLU A 259 29.49 7.31 14.40
CA GLU A 259 29.66 5.85 14.29
C GLU A 259 28.31 5.10 14.29
N LYS A 260 27.38 5.49 15.16
CA LYS A 260 26.03 4.89 15.22
C LYS A 260 25.19 5.28 14.00
N SER A 261 25.38 6.48 13.46
CA SER A 261 24.74 6.90 12.21
C SER A 261 25.20 6.02 11.05
N LEU A 262 26.51 5.88 10.84
CA LEU A 262 27.10 5.01 9.80
C LEU A 262 26.64 3.56 9.93
N ALA A 263 26.64 3.00 11.14
CA ALA A 263 26.15 1.65 11.39
C ALA A 263 24.67 1.47 10.97
N MET A 264 23.84 2.50 11.13
CA MET A 264 22.44 2.49 10.66
C MET A 264 22.30 2.74 9.15
N LEU A 265 23.18 3.53 8.51
CA LEU A 265 23.20 3.71 7.05
C LEU A 265 23.61 2.40 6.34
N HIS A 266 24.67 1.74 6.79
CA HIS A 266 25.05 0.42 6.27
C HIS A 266 23.95 -0.63 6.51
N ARG A 267 23.28 -0.59 7.68
CA ARG A 267 22.12 -1.47 7.94
C ARG A 267 20.94 -1.15 7.02
N THR A 268 20.71 0.12 6.69
CA THR A 268 19.70 0.56 5.72
C THR A 268 19.96 -0.08 4.36
N GLU A 269 21.19 0.02 3.83
CA GLU A 269 21.59 -0.61 2.55
C GLU A 269 21.27 -2.11 2.46
N LEU A 270 21.50 -2.85 3.54
CA LEU A 270 21.25 -4.29 3.61
C LEU A 270 19.75 -4.66 3.62
N LEU A 271 18.87 -3.72 3.99
CA LEU A 271 17.43 -3.93 4.16
C LEU A 271 16.60 -3.42 2.97
N VAL A 272 17.20 -2.71 2.00
CA VAL A 272 16.48 -2.13 0.87
C VAL A 272 15.98 -3.22 -0.09
N ASP A 273 14.67 -3.36 -0.20
CA ASP A 273 14.03 -4.26 -1.17
C ASP A 273 14.17 -3.73 -2.61
N SER A 274 13.97 -4.60 -3.61
CA SER A 274 14.16 -4.26 -5.03
C SER A 274 13.28 -3.12 -5.55
N THR A 275 12.13 -2.86 -4.94
CA THR A 275 11.22 -1.76 -5.33
C THR A 275 11.61 -0.44 -4.65
N SER A 276 12.10 -0.48 -3.41
CA SER A 276 12.58 0.70 -2.68
C SER A 276 13.99 1.16 -3.06
N LYS A 277 14.76 0.40 -3.86
CA LYS A 277 16.15 0.73 -4.22
C LYS A 277 16.37 2.17 -4.66
N LYS A 278 15.51 2.67 -5.56
CA LYS A 278 15.64 4.02 -6.10
C LYS A 278 15.51 5.10 -5.01
N PRO A 279 14.37 5.25 -4.30
CA PRO A 279 14.23 6.26 -3.26
C PRO A 279 15.16 6.05 -2.05
N ALA A 280 15.50 4.81 -1.71
CA ALA A 280 16.43 4.54 -0.62
C ALA A 280 17.86 5.01 -0.96
N TYR A 281 18.34 4.80 -2.19
CA TYR A 281 19.64 5.34 -2.61
C TYR A 281 19.64 6.87 -2.72
N GLU A 282 18.55 7.49 -3.20
CA GLU A 282 18.37 8.96 -3.18
C GLU A 282 18.52 9.53 -1.76
N ALA A 283 17.93 8.86 -0.76
CA ALA A 283 18.06 9.24 0.63
C ALA A 283 19.45 8.92 1.22
N LEU A 284 20.03 7.75 0.92
CA LEU A 284 21.35 7.34 1.42
C LEU A 284 22.47 8.27 0.97
N MET A 285 22.46 8.76 -0.28
CA MET A 285 23.42 9.78 -0.73
C MET A 285 23.35 11.04 0.13
N SER A 286 22.12 11.52 0.40
CA SER A 286 21.87 12.70 1.22
C SER A 286 22.41 12.53 2.65
N GLU A 287 22.21 11.36 3.26
CA GLU A 287 22.70 11.10 4.62
C GLU A 287 24.22 10.85 4.68
N TYR A 288 24.82 10.08 3.74
CA TYR A 288 26.28 9.93 3.69
C TYR A 288 26.98 11.28 3.46
N GLY A 289 26.41 12.15 2.64
CA GLY A 289 26.87 13.53 2.46
C GLY A 289 26.80 14.35 3.75
N ALA A 290 25.71 14.23 4.51
CA ALA A 290 25.57 14.89 5.81
C ALA A 290 26.50 14.33 6.91
N VAL A 291 26.89 13.06 6.82
CA VAL A 291 27.85 12.42 7.74
C VAL A 291 29.29 12.84 7.44
N GLY A 292 29.64 13.01 6.16
CA GLY A 292 31.01 13.33 5.71
C GLY A 292 31.63 12.32 4.72
N GLU A 293 30.95 11.21 4.40
CA GLU A 293 31.51 10.09 3.66
C GLU A 293 31.40 10.29 2.14
N ARG A 294 32.29 11.12 1.58
CA ARG A 294 32.35 11.43 0.15
C ARG A 294 32.44 10.20 -0.75
N GLU A 295 33.24 9.20 -0.38
CA GLU A 295 33.41 7.98 -1.19
C GLU A 295 32.13 7.12 -1.23
N ASP A 296 31.37 7.07 -0.12
CA ASP A 296 30.07 6.39 -0.09
C ASP A 296 29.01 7.12 -0.92
N VAL A 297 29.01 8.46 -0.94
CA VAL A 297 28.12 9.23 -1.84
C VAL A 297 28.33 8.83 -3.31
N TYR A 298 29.57 8.75 -3.78
CA TYR A 298 29.88 8.30 -5.14
C TYR A 298 29.52 6.82 -5.36
N ARG A 299 29.80 5.94 -4.38
CA ARG A 299 29.47 4.51 -4.45
C ARG A 299 27.95 4.30 -4.60
N ILE A 300 27.14 4.98 -3.80
CA ILE A 300 25.67 4.90 -3.87
C ILE A 300 25.15 5.53 -5.16
N TRP A 301 25.75 6.61 -5.66
CA TRP A 301 25.38 7.23 -6.94
C TRP A 301 25.52 6.26 -8.12
N GLU A 302 26.65 5.56 -8.23
CA GLU A 302 26.85 4.55 -9.28
C GLU A 302 25.91 3.34 -9.14
N LEU A 303 25.56 2.95 -7.91
CA LEU A 303 24.49 1.95 -7.67
C LEU A 303 23.10 2.49 -8.08
N HIS A 304 22.82 3.76 -7.85
CA HIS A 304 21.55 4.42 -8.21
C HIS A 304 21.34 4.52 -9.72
N LYS A 305 22.39 4.79 -10.52
CA LYS A 305 22.31 4.79 -12.00
C LYS A 305 21.69 3.52 -12.56
N ASN A 306 22.00 2.37 -11.96
CA ASN A 306 21.47 1.06 -12.34
C ASN A 306 19.97 0.86 -12.00
N THR A 307 19.38 1.73 -11.18
CA THR A 307 17.93 1.73 -10.85
C THR A 307 17.11 2.63 -11.78
N GLY A 308 17.76 3.26 -12.76
CA GLY A 308 17.18 4.25 -13.67
C GLY A 308 17.23 5.66 -13.09
N GLN A 309 17.81 6.60 -13.83
CA GLN A 309 18.07 7.97 -13.37
C GLN A 309 16.79 8.76 -13.01
N SER A 310 16.94 9.79 -12.18
CA SER A 310 15.87 10.74 -11.78
C SER A 310 16.46 12.11 -11.46
N ASN A 311 15.64 13.15 -11.63
CA ASN A 311 16.00 14.49 -11.16
C ASN A 311 16.17 14.55 -9.63
N GLU A 312 15.44 13.73 -8.87
CA GLU A 312 15.63 13.62 -7.41
C GLU A 312 17.00 13.00 -7.07
N GLY A 313 17.45 11.96 -7.77
CA GLY A 313 18.80 11.39 -7.60
C GLY A 313 19.91 12.36 -7.95
N TYR A 314 19.80 13.06 -9.09
CA TYR A 314 20.74 14.12 -9.45
C TYR A 314 20.76 15.26 -8.42
N ARG A 315 19.60 15.71 -7.92
CA ARG A 315 19.56 16.76 -6.87
C ARG A 315 20.18 16.26 -5.56
N ALA A 316 19.90 15.02 -5.16
CA ALA A 316 20.44 14.42 -3.94
C ALA A 316 21.97 14.34 -3.97
N VAL A 317 22.56 13.78 -5.03
CA VAL A 317 24.03 13.66 -5.12
C VAL A 317 24.72 15.02 -5.25
N ILE A 318 24.18 15.96 -6.06
CA ILE A 318 24.74 17.31 -6.20
C ILE A 318 24.69 18.05 -4.86
N SER A 319 23.55 18.03 -4.15
CA SER A 319 23.42 18.64 -2.83
C SER A 319 24.41 18.03 -1.83
N SER A 320 24.60 16.72 -1.86
CA SER A 320 25.51 15.99 -0.96
C SER A 320 26.97 16.39 -1.20
N LEU A 321 27.41 16.42 -2.46
CA LEU A 321 28.78 16.82 -2.81
C LEU A 321 29.06 18.29 -2.46
N LEU A 322 28.07 19.18 -2.64
CA LEU A 322 28.20 20.59 -2.22
C LEU A 322 28.31 20.73 -0.70
N THR A 323 27.53 19.97 0.08
CA THR A 323 27.68 19.91 1.56
C THR A 323 29.06 19.41 1.99
N LEU A 324 29.67 18.52 1.21
CA LEU A 324 31.04 18.01 1.41
C LEU A 324 32.14 18.97 0.90
N GLY A 325 31.78 20.06 0.21
CA GLY A 325 32.73 20.97 -0.44
C GLY A 325 33.33 20.45 -1.75
N ASP A 326 32.85 19.33 -2.30
CA ASP A 326 33.28 18.76 -3.58
C ASP A 326 32.54 19.44 -4.75
N ILE A 327 32.92 20.70 -5.00
CA ILE A 327 32.33 21.53 -6.06
C ILE A 327 32.61 20.94 -7.45
N GLU A 328 33.82 20.44 -7.68
CA GLU A 328 34.22 19.90 -8.99
C GLU A 328 33.44 18.63 -9.33
N GLY A 329 33.23 17.75 -8.35
CA GLY A 329 32.32 16.60 -8.45
C GLY A 329 30.88 16.99 -8.77
N ALA A 330 30.34 17.98 -8.04
CA ALA A 330 29.00 18.50 -8.28
C ALA A 330 28.84 19.09 -9.70
N GLU A 331 29.84 19.81 -10.21
CA GLU A 331 29.88 20.34 -11.58
C GLU A 331 29.99 19.23 -12.65
N VAL A 332 30.70 18.14 -12.38
CA VAL A 332 30.75 16.97 -13.29
C VAL A 332 29.37 16.31 -13.37
N ILE A 333 28.72 16.06 -12.23
CA ILE A 333 27.40 15.40 -12.22
C ILE A 333 26.30 16.33 -12.78
N TYR A 334 26.38 17.64 -12.56
CA TYR A 334 25.47 18.61 -13.19
C TYR A 334 25.54 18.55 -14.73
N ARG A 335 26.75 18.44 -15.30
CA ARG A 335 26.94 18.28 -16.75
C ARG A 335 26.45 16.91 -17.27
N GLU A 336 26.56 15.85 -16.46
CA GLU A 336 25.95 14.55 -16.77
C GLU A 336 24.41 14.69 -16.88
N TRP A 337 23.78 15.41 -15.96
CA TRP A 337 22.34 15.69 -15.96
C TRP A 337 21.89 16.51 -17.17
N GLU A 338 22.58 17.62 -17.46
CA GLU A 338 22.25 18.54 -18.56
C GLU A 338 22.27 17.85 -19.93
N LEU A 339 23.20 16.89 -20.12
CA LEU A 339 23.29 16.05 -21.31
C LEU A 339 22.38 14.81 -21.26
N GLY A 340 21.85 14.44 -20.08
CA GLY A 340 21.18 13.17 -19.79
C GLY A 340 19.76 13.02 -20.35
N GLY A 341 19.20 14.03 -21.01
CA GLY A 341 17.90 13.95 -21.69
C GLY A 341 16.69 13.80 -20.75
N LEU A 342 16.87 13.97 -19.43
CA LEU A 342 15.77 14.01 -18.48
C LEU A 342 14.92 15.30 -18.65
N PRO A 343 13.64 15.30 -18.23
CA PRO A 343 12.83 16.51 -18.20
C PRO A 343 13.50 17.59 -17.36
N PHE A 344 13.63 18.81 -17.90
CA PHE A 344 14.28 19.92 -17.20
C PHE A 344 13.59 20.24 -15.87
N ASP A 345 14.41 20.44 -14.83
CA ASP A 345 13.97 20.71 -13.46
C ASP A 345 14.85 21.81 -12.87
N ALA A 346 14.27 23.01 -12.74
CA ALA A 346 14.96 24.20 -12.25
C ALA A 346 15.52 24.05 -10.83
N ARG A 347 15.09 23.06 -10.05
CA ARG A 347 15.61 22.82 -8.70
C ARG A 347 17.08 22.38 -8.72
N ILE A 348 17.54 21.71 -9.78
CA ILE A 348 18.93 21.21 -9.91
C ILE A 348 19.94 22.36 -10.10
N PRO A 349 19.83 23.25 -11.12
CA PRO A 349 20.73 24.40 -11.24
C PRO A 349 20.61 25.35 -10.04
N ASN A 350 19.42 25.52 -9.45
CA ASN A 350 19.25 26.30 -8.23
C ASN A 350 20.04 25.72 -7.04
N THR A 351 20.13 24.39 -6.92
CA THR A 351 20.93 23.72 -5.86
C THR A 351 22.43 24.00 -6.04
N LEU A 352 22.91 23.97 -7.29
CA LEU A 352 24.31 24.28 -7.62
C LEU A 352 24.64 25.76 -7.33
N ILE A 353 23.75 26.68 -7.73
CA ILE A 353 23.86 28.12 -7.43
C ILE A 353 23.84 28.38 -5.91
N SER A 354 22.99 27.70 -5.12
CA SER A 354 23.01 27.86 -3.66
C SER A 354 24.35 27.43 -3.05
N GLY A 355 24.91 26.28 -3.45
CA GLY A 355 26.22 25.84 -2.98
C GLY A 355 27.35 26.82 -3.33
N TYR A 356 27.32 27.42 -4.53
CA TYR A 356 28.30 28.46 -4.88
C TYR A 356 28.18 29.72 -4.01
N ASN A 357 26.97 30.10 -3.58
CA ASN A 357 26.77 31.24 -2.69
C ASN A 357 27.32 30.95 -1.29
N GLU A 358 27.05 29.76 -0.74
CA GLU A 358 27.53 29.36 0.60
C GLU A 358 29.05 29.31 0.69
N ILE A 359 29.74 28.97 -0.41
CA ILE A 359 31.21 28.90 -0.49
C ILE A 359 31.82 30.22 -1.03
N GLY A 360 31.01 31.24 -1.32
CA GLY A 360 31.47 32.56 -1.76
C GLY A 360 32.04 32.63 -3.19
N MET A 361 31.70 31.68 -4.06
CA MET A 361 32.23 31.57 -5.43
C MET A 361 31.36 32.27 -6.50
N GLU A 362 31.03 33.55 -6.27
CA GLU A 362 30.14 34.36 -7.14
C GLU A 362 30.52 34.34 -8.64
N ARG A 363 31.81 34.17 -8.98
CA ARG A 363 32.29 34.18 -10.36
C ARG A 363 31.82 32.99 -11.20
N ARG A 364 31.47 31.84 -10.59
CA ARG A 364 30.98 30.64 -11.31
C ARG A 364 29.48 30.66 -11.59
N GLN A 365 28.76 31.71 -11.18
CA GLN A 365 27.30 31.82 -11.35
C GLN A 365 26.86 32.37 -12.72
N ARG A 366 27.80 32.74 -13.61
CA ARG A 366 27.54 33.47 -14.86
C ARG A 366 27.92 32.67 -16.12
N THR A 367 28.19 31.38 -15.95
CA THR A 367 28.66 30.42 -16.96
C THR A 367 27.89 29.13 -16.79
#